data_AF-A0A9W6YJ44-F1
#
_entry.id   AF-A0A9W6YJ44-F1
#
_cell.length_a   1.000
_cell.length_b   1.000
_cell.length_c   1.000
_cell.angle_alpha   90.00
_cell.angle_beta   90.00
_cell.angle_gamma   90.00
#
_symmetry.space_group_name_H-M   'P 1'
#
loop_
_entity.id
_entity.type
_entity.pdbx_description
1 polymer ?
#
loop_
_entity_poly.entity_id
_entity_poly.type
_entity_poly.pdbx_seq_one_letter_code
_entity_poly.pdbx_strand_id
1 'polypeptide(L)'
;MASFFSTLRARVAAVDSLLCVGLDPHVAELPEPTAAAAQSFCLRLIEQTQHVAAAYKPNSAFFEAFGAEGVTALHAVIKGIPEGIPVLLDAKRGDISTTAAAYAVSAFDKLEAHAITLAPYMGQDSIDPFVRGHPERGCFVLCKTSNPSANDFQTLPVGSRALFEEVAAKCEQWNSEDNVGLVVGATDVEALRRVRAVTPNLWILAPGIGAQGGNLEEAVTAGLSADGLGLLVPVSRGISKAADPKEAAESLRDAINAVRKTKVAAASTAVVANSSANEFIKFALSFGVLKFGDFTLKSGRKSPYFFNAGLFRTGRALGQLGKFYAQAIHFDVLFGPAYKGITLAAAVAIAYADMYGVDIPFAYNRKEAKDHGEGGVLVGAEMTGKKVLIIDDVITAGTAIREAFGILEKTNAQVSGVCISLDRQEKVSVEDTRSAIDQVKESFGIPVVSIATLDNLVGFLETVDSATDANAASAMFQRRVIASANAVERVASNRQIRRKTRHPANLRALQRQPQEEVAVPPLKYEPTYVPEKVSFNGWSPAPEAPLPGLPFHVKRTAVGLQLPVYRDYRNGRTRVLTILRRYKGDEQELRDEMSKVCQGKEVIVRPGRLEVVGDHATDIRKWLTGLGF
;
A
#
# COMPACT_ATOMS: atom_id res chain seq x y z
N MET A 1 19.73 -22.71 13.91
CA MET A 1 18.46 -23.20 14.49
C MET A 1 17.31 -22.42 13.86
N ALA A 2 16.09 -22.96 13.85
CA ALA A 2 14.93 -22.19 13.42
C ALA A 2 14.66 -21.04 14.41
N SER A 3 14.23 -19.89 13.91
CA SER A 3 13.81 -18.76 14.76
C SER A 3 12.53 -19.12 15.55
N PHE A 4 12.27 -18.41 16.63
CA PHE A 4 11.02 -18.56 17.39
C PHE A 4 9.78 -18.43 16.49
N PHE A 5 9.73 -17.43 15.59
CA PHE A 5 8.57 -17.24 14.72
C PHE A 5 8.47 -18.28 13.61
N SER A 6 9.58 -18.90 13.19
CA SER A 6 9.52 -20.08 12.31
C SER A 6 8.82 -21.25 13.01
N THR A 7 9.23 -21.57 14.24
CA THR A 7 8.61 -22.61 15.07
C THR A 7 7.14 -22.30 15.36
N LEU A 8 6.82 -21.03 15.67
CA LEU A 8 5.45 -20.61 15.89
C LEU A 8 4.58 -20.79 14.63
N ARG A 9 5.06 -20.39 13.45
CA ARG A 9 4.33 -20.59 12.18
C ARG A 9 4.05 -22.07 11.93
N ALA A 10 5.03 -22.94 12.17
CA ALA A 10 4.85 -24.39 12.03
C ALA A 10 3.78 -24.92 13.00
N ARG A 11 3.80 -24.47 14.27
CA ARG A 11 2.78 -24.84 15.26
C ARG A 11 1.39 -24.35 14.86
N VAL A 12 1.27 -23.07 14.50
CA VAL A 12 0.02 -22.45 14.05
C VAL A 12 -0.59 -23.20 12.86
N ALA A 13 0.24 -23.64 11.92
CA ALA A 13 -0.21 -24.46 10.79
C ALA A 13 -0.69 -25.85 11.24
N ALA A 14 0.02 -26.49 12.17
CA ALA A 14 -0.31 -27.83 12.66
C ALA A 14 -1.62 -27.90 13.45
N VAL A 15 -1.93 -26.87 14.26
CA VAL A 15 -3.16 -26.83 15.08
C VAL A 15 -4.26 -25.92 14.53
N ASP A 16 -4.00 -25.28 13.38
CA ASP A 16 -4.87 -24.29 12.76
C ASP A 16 -5.36 -23.24 13.78
N SER A 17 -4.45 -22.60 14.51
CA SER A 17 -4.83 -21.74 15.65
C SER A 17 -3.89 -20.56 15.83
N LEU A 18 -4.44 -19.41 16.25
CA LEU A 18 -3.68 -18.25 16.74
C LEU A 18 -3.93 -18.00 18.25
N LEU A 19 -4.61 -18.93 18.92
CA LEU A 19 -4.93 -18.82 20.33
C LEU A 19 -3.67 -19.03 21.16
N CYS A 20 -3.38 -18.08 22.04
CA CYS A 20 -2.37 -18.23 23.08
C CYS A 20 -3.07 -18.40 24.43
N VAL A 21 -2.79 -19.47 25.16
CA VAL A 21 -3.46 -19.74 26.44
C VAL A 21 -2.62 -19.14 27.56
N GLY A 22 -3.20 -18.20 28.31
CA GLY A 22 -2.56 -17.61 29.48
C GLY A 22 -2.60 -18.54 30.68
N LEU A 23 -1.48 -18.64 31.40
CA LEU A 23 -1.34 -19.47 32.60
C LEU A 23 -1.12 -18.53 33.80
N ASP A 24 -2.22 -17.95 34.28
CA ASP A 24 -2.22 -16.93 35.33
C ASP A 24 -2.96 -17.45 36.58
N PRO A 25 -2.30 -18.19 37.48
CA PRO A 25 -2.93 -18.79 38.66
C PRO A 25 -3.26 -17.74 39.72
N HIS A 26 -4.36 -17.01 39.52
CA HIS A 26 -4.87 -16.08 40.51
C HIS A 26 -5.22 -16.80 41.81
N VAL A 27 -4.76 -16.30 42.96
CA VAL A 27 -5.00 -16.91 44.28
C VAL A 27 -6.48 -17.19 44.53
N ALA A 28 -7.38 -16.31 44.09
CA ALA A 28 -8.83 -16.48 44.24
C ALA A 28 -9.45 -17.60 43.39
N GLU A 29 -8.71 -18.14 42.42
CA GLU A 29 -9.12 -19.25 41.54
C GLU A 29 -8.52 -20.59 42.01
N LEU A 30 -7.64 -20.57 43.00
CA LEU A 30 -6.99 -21.77 43.52
C LEU A 30 -7.81 -22.35 44.68
N PRO A 31 -7.82 -23.70 44.84
CA PRO A 31 -8.43 -24.33 46.01
C PRO A 31 -7.73 -23.90 47.30
N GLU A 32 -6.42 -23.64 47.23
CA GLU A 32 -5.59 -23.16 48.33
C GLU A 32 -4.56 -22.14 47.81
N PRO A 33 -4.17 -21.14 48.61
CA PRO A 33 -3.21 -20.11 48.21
C PRO A 33 -1.76 -20.61 48.24
N THR A 34 -1.44 -21.70 47.55
CA THR A 34 -0.12 -22.35 47.56
C THR A 34 0.48 -22.47 46.16
N ALA A 35 1.82 -22.51 46.07
CA ALA A 35 2.53 -22.74 44.81
C ALA A 35 2.17 -24.09 44.16
N ALA A 36 1.93 -25.13 44.97
CA ALA A 36 1.50 -26.45 44.51
C ALA A 36 0.10 -26.42 43.87
N ALA A 37 -0.83 -25.64 44.44
CA ALA A 37 -2.15 -25.43 43.86
C ALA A 37 -2.06 -24.64 42.54
N ALA A 38 -1.20 -23.62 42.47
CA ALA A 38 -0.92 -22.86 41.25
C ALA A 38 -0.36 -23.75 40.14
N GLN A 39 0.62 -24.62 40.45
CA GLN A 39 1.17 -25.60 39.51
C GLN A 39 0.08 -26.55 39.00
N SER A 40 -0.67 -27.17 39.91
CA SER A 40 -1.75 -28.12 39.57
C SER A 40 -2.84 -27.47 38.71
N PHE A 41 -3.17 -26.21 38.99
CA PHE A 41 -4.10 -25.43 38.18
C PHE A 41 -3.61 -25.26 36.73
N CYS A 42 -2.36 -24.83 36.54
CA CYS A 42 -1.81 -24.63 35.21
C CYS A 42 -1.64 -25.94 34.43
N LEU A 43 -1.19 -27.02 35.06
CA LEU A 43 -1.02 -28.32 34.39
C LEU A 43 -2.36 -28.89 33.88
N ARG A 44 -3.45 -28.73 34.65
CA ARG A 44 -4.80 -29.11 34.18
C ARG A 44 -5.25 -28.28 32.98
N LEU A 45 -5.01 -26.96 33.00
CA LEU A 45 -5.33 -26.12 31.85
C LEU A 45 -4.52 -26.50 30.62
N ILE A 46 -3.25 -26.85 30.77
CA ILE A 46 -2.41 -27.36 29.67
C ILE A 46 -3.03 -28.64 29.11
N GLU A 47 -3.32 -29.63 29.96
CA GLU A 47 -3.91 -30.89 29.57
C GLU A 47 -5.19 -30.71 28.73
N GLN A 48 -6.06 -29.80 29.15
CA GLN A 48 -7.34 -29.53 28.51
C GLN A 48 -7.26 -28.72 27.21
N THR A 49 -6.17 -28.00 26.95
CA THR A 49 -6.11 -27.00 25.86
C THR A 49 -4.96 -27.20 24.85
N GLN A 50 -4.06 -28.15 25.12
CA GLN A 50 -2.83 -28.37 24.33
C GLN A 50 -3.10 -28.71 22.86
N HIS A 51 -4.27 -29.22 22.49
CA HIS A 51 -4.63 -29.57 21.12
C HIS A 51 -4.99 -28.34 20.27
N VAL A 52 -5.35 -27.21 20.88
CA VAL A 52 -5.72 -25.96 20.19
C VAL A 52 -4.78 -24.78 20.49
N ALA A 53 -3.94 -24.89 21.51
CA ALA A 53 -2.99 -23.83 21.87
C ALA A 53 -1.88 -23.68 20.80
N ALA A 54 -1.78 -22.48 20.23
CA ALA A 54 -0.66 -22.08 19.39
C ALA A 54 0.58 -21.75 20.23
N ALA A 55 0.37 -21.25 21.45
CA ALA A 55 1.40 -21.02 22.45
C ALA A 55 0.79 -20.97 23.85
N TYR A 56 1.60 -21.23 24.89
CA TYR A 56 1.25 -20.95 26.29
C TYR A 56 1.97 -19.71 26.78
N LYS A 57 1.33 -18.95 27.67
CA LYS A 57 1.88 -17.71 28.22
C LYS A 57 1.74 -17.62 29.73
N PRO A 58 2.64 -18.22 30.52
CA PRO A 58 2.71 -17.97 31.95
C PRO A 58 3.15 -16.52 32.24
N ASN A 59 2.44 -15.83 33.11
CA ASN A 59 2.87 -14.53 33.64
C ASN A 59 3.58 -14.74 34.97
N SER A 60 4.86 -14.36 35.03
CA SER A 60 5.72 -14.69 36.16
C SER A 60 5.23 -14.10 37.48
N ALA A 61 4.53 -12.96 37.46
CA ALA A 61 4.06 -12.28 38.66
C ALA A 61 3.15 -13.16 39.53
N PHE A 62 2.29 -13.98 38.93
CA PHE A 62 1.37 -14.87 39.68
C PHE A 62 2.09 -16.03 40.36
N PHE A 63 3.30 -16.36 39.89
CA PHE A 63 4.15 -17.37 40.50
C PHE A 63 5.08 -16.73 41.54
N GLU A 64 5.73 -15.63 41.19
CA GLU A 64 6.63 -14.87 42.09
C GLU A 64 5.95 -14.46 43.40
N ALA A 65 4.62 -14.28 43.40
CA ALA A 65 3.81 -14.03 44.61
C ALA A 65 3.91 -15.13 45.69
N PHE A 66 4.29 -16.36 45.33
CA PHE A 66 4.52 -17.47 46.26
C PHE A 66 6.01 -17.64 46.65
N GLY A 67 6.88 -16.68 46.33
CA GLY A 67 8.30 -16.73 46.65
C GLY A 67 9.05 -17.86 45.92
N ALA A 68 10.03 -18.48 46.61
CA ALA A 68 10.90 -19.50 46.01
C ALA A 68 10.14 -20.74 45.52
N GLU A 69 9.09 -21.15 46.25
CA GLU A 69 8.21 -22.25 45.83
C GLU A 69 7.46 -21.89 44.55
N GLY A 70 7.04 -20.64 44.40
CA GLY A 70 6.42 -20.13 43.19
C GLY A 70 7.31 -20.19 41.97
N VAL A 71 8.58 -19.79 42.10
CA VAL A 71 9.57 -19.92 41.01
C VAL A 71 9.78 -21.39 40.63
N THR A 72 9.79 -22.29 41.62
CA THR A 72 9.87 -23.74 41.39
C THR A 72 8.65 -24.25 40.64
N ALA A 73 7.45 -23.80 41.04
CA ALA A 73 6.19 -24.12 40.37
C ALA A 73 6.17 -23.61 38.92
N LEU A 74 6.65 -22.39 38.65
CA LEU A 74 6.75 -21.85 37.29
C LEU A 74 7.64 -22.73 36.40
N HIS A 75 8.80 -23.14 36.89
CA HIS A 75 9.70 -24.04 36.17
C HIS A 75 9.02 -25.39 35.88
N ALA A 76 8.31 -25.96 36.87
CA ALA A 76 7.57 -27.20 36.70
C ALA A 76 6.42 -27.06 35.68
N VAL A 77 5.70 -25.94 35.67
CA VAL A 77 4.65 -25.64 34.70
C VAL A 77 5.21 -25.53 33.29
N ILE A 78 6.34 -24.81 33.10
CA ILE A 78 6.97 -24.69 31.78
C ILE A 78 7.43 -26.06 31.28
N LYS A 79 8.05 -26.88 32.13
CA LYS A 79 8.45 -28.26 31.78
C LYS A 79 7.28 -29.21 31.53
N GLY A 80 6.12 -28.94 32.11
CA GLY A 80 4.90 -29.70 31.87
C GLY A 80 4.22 -29.41 30.53
N ILE A 81 4.68 -28.39 29.79
CA ILE A 81 4.13 -28.07 28.47
C ILE A 81 4.70 -29.06 27.44
N PRO A 82 3.84 -29.73 26.64
CA PRO A 82 4.29 -30.68 25.62
C PRO A 82 5.29 -30.08 24.63
N GLU A 83 6.24 -30.90 24.19
CA GLU A 83 7.24 -30.53 23.20
C GLU A 83 6.59 -30.03 21.90
N GLY A 84 7.18 -29.00 21.29
CA GLY A 84 6.66 -28.39 20.07
C GLY A 84 5.56 -27.33 20.28
N ILE A 85 5.13 -27.08 21.52
CA ILE A 85 4.27 -25.94 21.85
C ILE A 85 5.11 -24.78 22.38
N PRO A 86 5.16 -23.62 21.69
CA PRO A 86 5.90 -22.45 22.15
C PRO A 86 5.42 -21.95 23.52
N VAL A 87 6.39 -21.47 24.31
CA VAL A 87 6.16 -20.92 25.66
C VAL A 87 6.66 -19.49 25.71
N LEU A 88 5.76 -18.55 25.96
CA LEU A 88 6.02 -17.12 26.03
C LEU A 88 5.96 -16.68 27.50
N LEU A 89 7.12 -16.46 28.11
CA LEU A 89 7.20 -15.95 29.48
C LEU A 89 6.82 -14.47 29.52
N ASP A 90 5.70 -14.15 30.14
CA ASP A 90 5.27 -12.76 30.30
C ASP A 90 5.87 -12.16 31.58
N ALA A 91 7.08 -11.61 31.45
CA ALA A 91 7.89 -11.09 32.56
C ALA A 91 8.21 -9.58 32.47
N LYS A 92 7.98 -8.96 31.30
CA LYS A 92 8.14 -7.50 31.04
C LYS A 92 9.50 -6.94 31.52
N ARG A 93 10.57 -7.69 31.29
CA ARG A 93 11.93 -7.31 31.75
C ARG A 93 12.46 -6.11 30.96
N GLY A 94 13.38 -5.37 31.57
CA GLY A 94 14.07 -4.24 30.96
C GLY A 94 15.05 -3.66 31.96
N ASP A 95 16.34 -3.71 31.65
CA ASP A 95 17.43 -3.25 32.51
C ASP A 95 18.68 -2.98 31.67
N ILE A 96 19.74 -2.41 32.24
CA ILE A 96 21.02 -2.21 31.56
C ILE A 96 21.63 -3.55 31.09
N SER A 97 22.41 -3.51 30.02
CA SER A 97 22.85 -4.68 29.24
C SER A 97 23.32 -5.89 30.07
N THR A 98 24.19 -5.70 31.07
CA THR A 98 24.69 -6.81 31.91
C THR A 98 23.61 -7.45 32.79
N THR A 99 22.68 -6.64 33.31
CA THR A 99 21.55 -7.12 34.11
C THR A 99 20.51 -7.80 33.21
N ALA A 100 20.25 -7.21 32.03
CA ALA A 100 19.40 -7.81 31.00
C ALA A 100 19.92 -9.19 30.55
N ALA A 101 21.25 -9.36 30.42
CA ALA A 101 21.84 -10.65 30.10
C ALA A 101 21.56 -11.71 31.18
N ALA A 102 21.60 -11.35 32.48
CA ALA A 102 21.22 -12.26 33.56
C ALA A 102 19.73 -12.65 33.51
N TYR A 103 18.85 -11.71 33.15
CA TYR A 103 17.45 -12.02 32.89
C TYR A 103 17.24 -12.95 31.70
N ALA A 104 18.02 -12.78 30.62
CA ALA A 104 17.97 -13.67 29.46
C ALA A 104 18.37 -15.10 29.84
N VAL A 105 19.46 -15.29 30.61
CA VAL A 105 19.87 -16.60 31.15
C VAL A 105 18.75 -17.20 32.01
N SER A 106 18.13 -16.41 32.90
CA SER A 106 17.02 -16.89 33.72
C SER A 106 15.84 -17.38 32.87
N ALA A 107 15.49 -16.66 31.81
CA ALA A 107 14.32 -16.97 31.00
C ALA A 107 14.57 -18.13 30.03
N PHE A 108 15.70 -18.11 29.32
CA PHE A 108 15.95 -19.02 28.21
C PHE A 108 16.78 -20.25 28.60
N ASP A 109 17.68 -20.14 29.58
CA ASP A 109 18.55 -21.25 29.98
C ASP A 109 18.04 -21.98 31.22
N LYS A 110 17.44 -21.25 32.18
CA LYS A 110 16.96 -21.83 33.44
C LYS A 110 15.51 -22.24 33.37
N LEU A 111 14.64 -21.34 32.90
CA LEU A 111 13.22 -21.64 32.72
C LEU A 111 12.91 -22.30 31.37
N GLU A 112 13.86 -22.29 30.43
CA GLU A 112 13.72 -22.88 29.10
C GLU A 112 12.52 -22.31 28.30
N ALA A 113 12.12 -21.06 28.59
CA ALA A 113 11.09 -20.38 27.82
C ALA A 113 11.55 -20.16 26.37
N HIS A 114 10.59 -20.13 25.45
CA HIS A 114 10.86 -19.93 24.03
C HIS A 114 10.81 -18.46 23.62
N ALA A 115 10.05 -17.65 24.36
CA ALA A 115 9.98 -16.21 24.18
C ALA A 115 9.75 -15.47 25.50
N ILE A 116 9.99 -14.15 25.51
CA ILE A 116 9.78 -13.28 26.67
C ILE A 116 9.14 -11.94 26.28
N THR A 117 8.39 -11.31 27.20
CA THR A 117 7.97 -9.90 27.05
C THR A 117 9.00 -8.92 27.61
N LEU A 118 9.24 -7.80 26.90
CA LEU A 118 10.27 -6.80 27.24
C LEU A 118 9.73 -5.36 27.22
N ALA A 119 10.25 -4.50 28.09
CA ALA A 119 9.95 -3.07 28.10
C ALA A 119 10.94 -2.29 27.20
N PRO A 120 10.47 -1.42 26.27
CA PRO A 120 11.35 -0.72 25.33
C PRO A 120 12.06 0.50 25.91
N TYR A 121 11.68 0.94 27.11
CA TYR A 121 11.95 2.29 27.60
C TYR A 121 13.45 2.62 27.72
N MET A 122 14.27 1.61 28.04
CA MET A 122 15.71 1.76 28.22
C MET A 122 16.50 1.68 26.91
N GLY A 123 15.84 1.46 25.76
CA GLY A 123 16.49 1.46 24.45
C GLY A 123 17.09 0.13 24.04
N GLN A 124 17.79 0.12 22.91
CA GLN A 124 18.20 -1.09 22.20
C GLN A 124 19.19 -1.96 22.97
N ASP A 125 20.12 -1.34 23.71
CA ASP A 125 21.13 -2.02 24.51
C ASP A 125 20.55 -2.83 25.68
N SER A 126 19.34 -2.47 26.13
CA SER A 126 18.56 -3.29 27.08
C SER A 126 17.84 -4.49 26.44
N ILE A 127 17.64 -4.47 25.11
CA ILE A 127 16.90 -5.47 24.33
C ILE A 127 17.85 -6.49 23.68
N ASP A 128 19.01 -6.03 23.21
CA ASP A 128 20.00 -6.83 22.50
C ASP A 128 20.46 -8.12 23.22
N PRO A 129 20.61 -8.16 24.56
CA PRO A 129 20.95 -9.41 25.26
C PRO A 129 19.92 -10.52 25.03
N PHE A 130 18.65 -10.17 24.79
CA PHE A 130 17.61 -11.12 24.46
C PHE A 130 17.58 -11.40 22.95
N VAL A 131 17.57 -10.35 22.11
CA VAL A 131 17.37 -10.48 20.66
C VAL A 131 18.60 -11.04 19.94
N ARG A 132 19.77 -10.46 20.19
CA ARG A 132 21.04 -10.83 19.53
C ARG A 132 21.81 -11.88 20.32
N GLY A 133 21.67 -11.88 21.64
CA GLY A 133 22.25 -12.91 22.50
C GLY A 133 21.61 -14.29 22.31
N HIS A 134 20.35 -14.34 21.88
CA HIS A 134 19.56 -15.58 21.74
C HIS A 134 18.71 -15.55 20.45
N PRO A 135 19.33 -15.66 19.26
CA PRO A 135 18.64 -15.49 17.97
C PRO A 135 17.50 -16.50 17.73
N GLU A 136 17.55 -17.66 18.38
CA GLU A 136 16.49 -18.69 18.31
C GLU A 136 15.27 -18.40 19.19
N ARG A 137 15.35 -17.43 20.12
CA ARG A 137 14.30 -17.09 21.10
C ARG A 137 13.52 -15.85 20.69
N GLY A 138 12.24 -15.81 21.05
CA GLY A 138 11.33 -14.70 20.71
C GLY A 138 11.29 -13.58 21.74
N CYS A 139 11.15 -12.34 21.29
CA CYS A 139 11.03 -11.17 22.15
C CYS A 139 9.79 -10.36 21.76
N PHE A 140 8.82 -10.22 22.66
CA PHE A 140 7.64 -9.38 22.45
C PHE A 140 7.78 -8.07 23.22
N VAL A 141 8.04 -6.98 22.51
CA VAL A 141 8.28 -5.67 23.11
C VAL A 141 6.97 -4.94 23.36
N LEU A 142 6.80 -4.39 24.56
CA LEU A 142 5.62 -3.60 24.92
C LEU A 142 5.50 -2.37 24.00
N CYS A 143 4.38 -2.26 23.28
CA CYS A 143 4.17 -1.20 22.29
C CYS A 143 3.01 -0.28 22.70
N LYS A 144 1.77 -0.77 22.61
CA LYS A 144 0.58 -0.10 23.14
C LYS A 144 -0.17 -1.03 24.06
N THR A 145 -0.09 -0.84 25.37
CA THR A 145 -0.66 -1.79 26.35
C THR A 145 -2.18 -1.63 26.49
N SER A 146 -2.86 -2.66 27.01
CA SER A 146 -4.34 -2.72 27.06
C SER A 146 -4.97 -1.96 28.23
N ASN A 147 -4.18 -1.48 29.19
CA ASN A 147 -4.67 -0.79 30.38
C ASN A 147 -5.16 0.65 30.06
N PRO A 148 -6.15 1.19 30.81
CA PRO A 148 -6.71 2.52 30.54
C PRO A 148 -5.67 3.66 30.51
N SER A 149 -4.69 3.62 31.42
CA SER A 149 -3.61 4.62 31.54
C SER A 149 -2.47 4.44 30.53
N ALA A 150 -2.60 3.54 29.56
CA ALA A 150 -1.59 3.36 28.50
C ALA A 150 -1.32 4.69 27.75
N ASN A 151 -2.35 5.54 27.63
CA ASN A 151 -2.29 6.81 26.92
C ASN A 151 -1.48 7.90 27.65
N ASP A 152 -1.12 7.71 28.92
CA ASP A 152 -0.37 8.71 29.69
C ASP A 152 1.00 9.01 29.05
N PHE A 153 1.64 7.98 28.48
CA PHE A 153 2.92 8.10 27.80
C PHE A 153 2.89 7.62 26.36
N GLN A 154 2.21 6.52 26.08
CA GLN A 154 2.40 5.79 24.82
C GLN A 154 1.80 6.55 23.62
N THR A 155 0.83 7.44 23.85
CA THR A 155 0.23 8.28 22.80
C THR A 155 0.85 9.67 22.70
N LEU A 156 1.90 9.98 23.48
CA LEU A 156 2.59 11.25 23.37
C LEU A 156 3.15 11.43 21.95
N PRO A 157 3.05 12.64 21.36
CA PRO A 157 3.55 12.88 20.03
C PRO A 157 5.08 12.91 20.01
N VAL A 158 5.67 12.17 19.08
CA VAL A 158 7.10 12.16 18.75
C VAL A 158 7.20 12.47 17.26
N GLY A 159 7.39 13.75 16.93
CA GLY A 159 7.33 14.21 15.53
C GLY A 159 5.94 14.00 14.92
N SER A 160 5.87 13.22 13.84
CA SER A 160 4.61 12.92 13.14
C SER A 160 3.90 11.65 13.64
N ARG A 161 4.47 10.95 14.62
CA ARG A 161 3.96 9.67 15.15
C ARG A 161 3.67 9.78 16.64
N ALA A 162 2.86 8.86 17.15
CA ALA A 162 2.77 8.62 18.59
C ALA A 162 3.98 7.80 19.07
N LEU A 163 4.33 7.89 20.35
CA LEU A 163 5.45 7.16 20.95
C LEU A 163 5.36 5.64 20.69
N PHE A 164 4.17 5.03 20.79
CA PHE A 164 4.00 3.60 20.51
C PHE A 164 4.32 3.23 19.05
N GLU A 165 4.06 4.11 18.09
CA GLU A 165 4.41 3.87 16.67
C GLU A 165 5.91 3.99 16.43
N GLU A 166 6.59 4.87 17.16
CA GLU A 166 8.05 4.93 17.15
C GLU A 166 8.67 3.67 17.76
N VAL A 167 8.10 3.15 18.85
CA VAL A 167 8.48 1.84 19.40
C VAL A 167 8.29 0.73 18.36
N ALA A 168 7.14 0.69 17.69
CA ALA A 168 6.89 -0.30 16.63
C ALA A 168 7.93 -0.22 15.50
N ALA A 169 8.22 0.99 15.02
CA ALA A 169 9.23 1.22 13.99
C ALA A 169 10.65 0.83 14.43
N LYS A 170 10.99 1.04 15.71
CA LYS A 170 12.27 0.60 16.28
C LYS A 170 12.36 -0.91 16.37
N CYS A 171 11.31 -1.59 16.79
CA CYS A 171 11.28 -3.05 16.82
C CYS A 171 11.45 -3.67 15.42
N GLU A 172 10.87 -3.08 14.37
CA GLU A 172 11.13 -3.49 12.98
C GLU A 172 12.62 -3.36 12.63
N GLN A 173 13.29 -2.29 13.07
CA GLN A 173 14.74 -2.08 12.88
C GLN A 173 15.59 -3.06 13.71
N TRP A 174 15.11 -3.44 14.90
CA TRP A 174 15.82 -4.37 15.80
C TRP A 174 15.65 -5.83 15.38
N ASN A 175 14.66 -6.15 14.56
CA ASN A 175 14.34 -7.50 14.13
C ASN A 175 15.31 -8.05 13.06
N SER A 176 16.56 -8.35 13.45
CA SER A 176 17.53 -8.94 12.51
C SER A 176 17.37 -10.45 12.31
N GLU A 177 16.78 -11.16 13.28
CA GLU A 177 16.76 -12.64 13.32
C GLU A 177 15.36 -13.26 13.18
N ASP A 178 14.36 -12.51 12.73
CA ASP A 178 12.94 -12.94 12.74
C ASP A 178 12.51 -13.43 14.13
N ASN A 179 12.77 -12.59 15.14
CA ASN A 179 12.55 -12.94 16.55
C ASN A 179 12.04 -11.77 17.42
N VAL A 180 11.76 -10.60 16.84
CA VAL A 180 11.10 -9.48 17.53
C VAL A 180 9.63 -9.36 17.14
N GLY A 181 8.75 -9.33 18.14
CA GLY A 181 7.33 -9.05 18.03
C GLY A 181 6.91 -7.90 18.95
N LEU A 182 5.62 -7.56 18.92
CA LEU A 182 5.06 -6.43 19.67
C LEU A 182 3.93 -6.87 20.58
N VAL A 183 3.77 -6.22 21.73
CA VAL A 183 2.56 -6.36 22.57
C VAL A 183 1.66 -5.16 22.32
N VAL A 184 0.45 -5.41 21.79
CA VAL A 184 -0.52 -4.37 21.44
C VAL A 184 -1.89 -4.77 21.99
N GLY A 185 -2.49 -3.96 22.85
CA GLY A 185 -3.77 -4.26 23.50
C GLY A 185 -4.91 -4.37 22.49
N ALA A 186 -5.66 -5.48 22.56
CA ALA A 186 -6.84 -5.72 21.73
C ALA A 186 -8.04 -4.82 22.08
N THR A 187 -7.98 -4.10 23.20
CA THR A 187 -8.97 -3.10 23.60
C THR A 187 -8.90 -1.82 22.76
N ASP A 188 -7.79 -1.58 22.06
CA ASP A 188 -7.55 -0.39 21.22
C ASP A 188 -7.32 -0.82 19.76
N VAL A 189 -8.43 -1.03 19.04
CA VAL A 189 -8.40 -1.51 17.65
C VAL A 189 -7.69 -0.52 16.73
N GLU A 190 -7.79 0.78 17.01
CA GLU A 190 -7.13 1.79 16.19
C GLU A 190 -5.60 1.76 16.37
N ALA A 191 -5.12 1.58 17.60
CA ALA A 191 -3.70 1.33 17.82
C ALA A 191 -3.22 0.05 17.11
N LEU A 192 -4.01 -1.03 17.11
CA LEU A 192 -3.69 -2.24 16.33
C LEU A 192 -3.52 -1.94 14.84
N ARG A 193 -4.45 -1.18 14.22
CA ARG A 193 -4.36 -0.78 12.80
C ARG A 193 -3.09 0.04 12.53
N ARG A 194 -2.82 1.03 13.38
CA ARG A 194 -1.65 1.91 13.26
C ARG A 194 -0.35 1.14 13.41
N VAL A 195 -0.24 0.26 14.40
CA VAL A 195 0.94 -0.62 14.55
C VAL A 195 1.09 -1.54 13.35
N ARG A 196 0.02 -2.21 12.89
CA ARG A 196 0.09 -3.10 11.72
C ARG A 196 0.49 -2.35 10.44
N ALA A 197 0.11 -1.07 10.30
CA ALA A 197 0.55 -0.24 9.18
C ALA A 197 2.05 0.08 9.23
N VAL A 198 2.60 0.32 10.43
CA VAL A 198 4.04 0.56 10.63
C VAL A 198 4.85 -0.72 10.48
N THR A 199 4.34 -1.86 10.96
CA THR A 199 5.02 -3.16 10.98
C THR A 199 4.15 -4.24 10.32
N PRO A 200 4.11 -4.31 8.97
CA PRO A 200 3.20 -5.22 8.25
C PRO A 200 3.42 -6.70 8.57
N ASN A 201 4.64 -7.08 8.93
CA ASN A 201 5.07 -8.48 9.02
C ASN A 201 5.38 -8.96 10.45
N LEU A 202 5.60 -8.07 11.42
CA LEU A 202 5.91 -8.50 12.79
C LEU A 202 4.71 -9.21 13.43
N TRP A 203 5.02 -10.16 14.30
CA TRP A 203 4.02 -10.80 15.15
C TRP A 203 3.56 -9.86 16.25
N ILE A 204 2.25 -9.79 16.47
CA ILE A 204 1.64 -9.02 17.54
C ILE A 204 1.05 -9.99 18.58
N LEU A 205 1.42 -9.85 19.84
CA LEU A 205 0.73 -10.44 20.98
C LEU A 205 -0.38 -9.47 21.42
N ALA A 206 -1.65 -9.88 21.29
CA ALA A 206 -2.80 -9.00 21.44
C ALA A 206 -3.69 -9.28 22.67
N PRO A 207 -3.23 -8.96 23.90
CA PRO A 207 -4.02 -9.17 25.11
C PRO A 207 -5.21 -8.22 25.18
N GLY A 208 -6.32 -8.70 25.74
CA GLY A 208 -7.51 -7.88 26.01
C GLY A 208 -8.81 -8.44 25.46
N ILE A 209 -8.77 -9.52 24.68
CA ILE A 209 -9.95 -10.26 24.23
C ILE A 209 -10.54 -11.07 25.41
N GLY A 210 -11.87 -11.05 25.55
CA GLY A 210 -12.59 -11.70 26.66
C GLY A 210 -12.76 -10.78 27.87
N ALA A 211 -12.11 -11.09 29.00
CA ALA A 211 -12.35 -10.45 30.30
C ALA A 211 -12.07 -8.93 30.37
N GLN A 212 -11.37 -8.35 29.39
CA GLN A 212 -11.10 -6.91 29.30
C GLN A 212 -11.99 -6.20 28.24
N GLY A 213 -12.92 -6.93 27.61
CA GLY A 213 -13.94 -6.34 26.74
C GLY A 213 -13.52 -6.00 25.31
N GLY A 214 -12.35 -6.45 24.84
CA GLY A 214 -11.95 -6.26 23.45
C GLY A 214 -12.85 -7.02 22.48
N ASN A 215 -13.30 -6.36 21.41
CA ASN A 215 -14.05 -7.00 20.33
C ASN A 215 -13.12 -7.93 19.54
N LEU A 216 -13.36 -9.24 19.61
CA LEU A 216 -12.54 -10.27 18.97
C LEU A 216 -12.45 -10.07 17.46
N GLU A 217 -13.56 -9.84 16.77
CA GLU A 217 -13.60 -9.72 15.31
C GLU A 217 -12.81 -8.50 14.83
N GLU A 218 -13.04 -7.35 15.45
CA GLU A 218 -12.36 -6.11 15.09
C GLU A 218 -10.86 -6.17 15.39
N ALA A 219 -10.49 -6.64 16.58
CA ALA A 219 -9.10 -6.74 17.00
C ALA A 219 -8.32 -7.75 16.17
N VAL A 220 -8.89 -8.93 15.89
CA VAL A 220 -8.25 -9.92 15.01
C VAL A 220 -8.12 -9.36 13.60
N THR A 221 -9.17 -8.74 13.05
CA THR A 221 -9.11 -8.14 11.70
C THR A 221 -8.02 -7.06 11.60
N ALA A 222 -7.93 -6.17 12.58
CA ALA A 222 -6.92 -5.11 12.62
C ALA A 222 -5.50 -5.66 12.84
N GLY A 223 -5.36 -6.67 13.69
CA GLY A 223 -4.07 -7.21 14.12
C GLY A 223 -3.44 -8.19 13.15
N LEU A 224 -4.21 -8.95 12.36
CA LEU A 224 -3.68 -9.95 11.42
C LEU A 224 -2.75 -9.33 10.36
N SER A 225 -1.69 -10.04 9.96
CA SER A 225 -0.91 -9.72 8.75
C SER A 225 -1.68 -10.08 7.46
N ALA A 226 -1.12 -9.72 6.30
CA ALA A 226 -1.77 -9.94 5.01
C ALA A 226 -1.97 -11.43 4.66
N ASP A 227 -1.07 -12.29 5.13
CA ASP A 227 -1.14 -13.75 5.03
C ASP A 227 -2.11 -14.39 6.04
N GLY A 228 -2.73 -13.59 6.91
CA GLY A 228 -3.63 -14.07 7.96
C GLY A 228 -2.93 -14.72 9.15
N LEU A 229 -1.62 -14.51 9.34
CA LEU A 229 -0.87 -14.96 10.51
C LEU A 229 -0.58 -13.75 11.41
N GLY A 230 0.68 -13.53 11.82
CA GLY A 230 1.17 -12.28 12.40
C GLY A 230 0.52 -11.82 13.71
N LEU A 231 -0.36 -12.63 14.32
CA LEU A 231 -1.11 -12.29 15.51
C LEU A 231 -1.20 -13.50 16.43
N LEU A 232 -0.93 -13.31 17.72
CA LEU A 232 -1.26 -14.22 18.80
C LEU A 232 -2.30 -13.57 19.70
N VAL A 233 -3.34 -14.31 20.05
CA VAL A 233 -4.45 -13.84 20.89
C VAL A 233 -4.34 -14.49 22.26
N PRO A 234 -3.67 -13.86 23.24
CA PRO A 234 -3.57 -14.41 24.58
C PRO A 234 -4.90 -14.26 25.34
N VAL A 235 -5.47 -15.39 25.76
CA VAL A 235 -6.66 -15.46 26.60
C VAL A 235 -6.34 -16.29 27.84
N SER A 236 -6.62 -15.72 29.01
CA SER A 236 -6.35 -16.32 30.33
C SER A 236 -7.67 -16.65 31.02
N ARG A 237 -8.22 -15.70 31.81
CA ARG A 237 -9.49 -15.84 32.54
C ARG A 237 -10.70 -16.27 31.71
N GLY A 238 -10.74 -15.97 30.41
CA GLY A 238 -11.81 -16.43 29.51
C GLY A 238 -11.83 -17.95 29.30
N ILE A 239 -10.70 -18.62 29.56
CA ILE A 239 -10.57 -20.08 29.51
C ILE A 239 -10.57 -20.64 30.93
N SER A 240 -9.78 -20.06 31.85
CA SER A 240 -9.61 -20.63 33.19
C SER A 240 -10.88 -20.64 34.05
N LYS A 241 -11.79 -19.68 33.82
CA LYS A 241 -13.06 -19.55 34.55
C LYS A 241 -14.25 -20.19 33.82
N ALA A 242 -14.03 -20.77 32.64
CA ALA A 242 -15.09 -21.45 31.93
C ALA A 242 -15.50 -22.72 32.69
N ALA A 243 -16.78 -23.11 32.58
CA ALA A 243 -17.25 -24.38 33.12
C ALA A 243 -16.51 -25.56 32.48
N ASP A 244 -16.23 -25.46 31.18
CA ASP A 244 -15.35 -26.36 30.43
C ASP A 244 -14.25 -25.55 29.72
N PRO A 245 -13.01 -25.54 30.26
CA PRO A 245 -11.87 -24.87 29.63
C PRO A 245 -11.53 -25.39 28.22
N LYS A 246 -11.79 -26.67 27.94
CA LYS A 246 -11.53 -27.28 26.63
C LYS A 246 -12.47 -26.68 25.59
N GLU A 247 -13.77 -26.70 25.88
CA GLU A 247 -14.79 -26.13 24.99
C GLU A 247 -14.56 -24.62 24.77
N ALA A 248 -14.23 -23.88 25.83
CA ALA A 248 -13.93 -22.45 25.72
C ALA A 248 -12.74 -22.16 24.80
N ALA A 249 -11.67 -22.96 24.90
CA ALA A 249 -10.50 -22.82 24.03
C ALA A 249 -10.80 -23.18 22.57
N GLU A 250 -11.58 -24.23 22.33
CA GLU A 250 -12.04 -24.62 20.99
C GLU A 250 -12.90 -23.54 20.34
N SER A 251 -13.86 -22.99 21.08
CA SER A 251 -14.73 -21.91 20.64
C SER A 251 -13.96 -20.65 20.26
N LEU A 252 -12.97 -20.26 21.07
CA LEU A 252 -12.09 -19.12 20.77
C LEU A 252 -11.25 -19.36 19.52
N ARG A 253 -10.66 -20.55 19.37
CA ARG A 253 -9.90 -20.94 18.17
C ARG A 253 -10.78 -20.84 16.93
N ASP A 254 -12.01 -21.36 16.98
CA ASP A 254 -12.95 -21.35 15.86
C ASP A 254 -13.38 -19.91 15.50
N ALA A 255 -13.68 -19.08 16.49
CA ALA A 255 -14.02 -17.67 16.29
C ALA A 255 -12.87 -16.88 15.64
N ILE A 256 -11.63 -17.06 16.13
CA ILE A 256 -10.45 -16.43 15.52
C ILE A 256 -10.26 -16.92 14.07
N ASN A 257 -10.46 -18.20 13.82
CA ASN A 257 -10.32 -18.78 12.49
C ASN A 257 -11.37 -18.31 11.50
N ALA A 258 -12.61 -18.10 11.94
CA ALA A 258 -13.67 -17.55 11.09
C ALA A 258 -13.28 -16.16 10.57
N VAL A 259 -12.74 -15.31 11.44
CA VAL A 259 -12.24 -13.96 11.07
C VAL A 259 -11.02 -14.08 10.17
N ARG A 260 -10.04 -14.94 10.50
CA ARG A 260 -8.84 -15.18 9.71
C ARG A 260 -9.18 -15.64 8.29
N LYS A 261 -10.08 -16.61 8.13
CA LYS A 261 -10.55 -17.11 6.83
C LYS A 261 -11.24 -16.02 6.04
N THR A 262 -12.09 -15.20 6.67
CA THR A 262 -12.74 -14.06 6.01
C THR A 262 -11.71 -13.04 5.51
N LYS A 263 -10.70 -12.69 6.32
CA LYS A 263 -9.64 -11.76 5.92
C LYS A 263 -8.78 -12.33 4.78
N VAL A 264 -8.34 -13.58 4.88
CA VAL A 264 -7.54 -14.24 3.84
C VAL A 264 -8.35 -14.46 2.56
N ALA A 265 -9.66 -14.73 2.65
CA ALA A 265 -10.54 -14.82 1.49
C ALA A 265 -10.77 -13.45 0.84
N ALA A 266 -10.97 -12.39 1.64
CA ALA A 266 -11.04 -11.01 1.15
C ALA A 266 -9.72 -10.58 0.50
N ALA A 267 -8.58 -10.97 1.10
CA ALA A 267 -7.25 -10.77 0.53
C ALA A 267 -7.09 -11.57 -0.75
N SER A 268 -7.42 -12.86 -0.81
CA SER A 268 -7.35 -13.72 -2.01
C SER A 268 -8.25 -13.22 -3.15
N THR A 269 -9.44 -12.71 -2.83
CA THR A 269 -10.38 -12.11 -3.80
C THR A 269 -9.86 -10.75 -4.31
N ALA A 270 -9.08 -10.03 -3.50
CA ALA A 270 -8.36 -8.81 -3.89
C ALA A 270 -7.00 -9.09 -4.58
N VAL A 271 -6.35 -10.21 -4.26
CA VAL A 271 -4.98 -10.60 -4.65
C VAL A 271 -4.94 -11.21 -6.05
N VAL A 272 -5.95 -12.01 -6.42
CA VAL A 272 -6.05 -12.55 -7.80
C VAL A 272 -6.28 -11.41 -8.83
N ALA A 273 -6.64 -10.21 -8.38
CA ALA A 273 -6.80 -9.05 -9.25
C ALA A 273 -5.64 -8.02 -9.20
N ASN A 274 -4.81 -7.94 -8.14
CA ASN A 274 -3.95 -6.75 -7.91
C ASN A 274 -2.57 -6.90 -7.19
N SER A 275 -2.10 -8.03 -6.62
CA SER A 275 -0.85 -7.99 -5.78
C SER A 275 0.49 -8.10 -6.53
N SER A 276 0.68 -9.08 -7.43
CA SER A 276 1.94 -9.23 -8.20
C SER A 276 2.21 -8.00 -9.09
N ALA A 277 1.14 -7.44 -9.67
CA ALA A 277 1.20 -6.19 -10.43
C ALA A 277 1.68 -5.00 -9.57
N ASN A 278 1.14 -4.84 -8.35
CA ASN A 278 1.53 -3.75 -7.44
C ASN A 278 2.98 -3.88 -6.96
N GLU A 279 3.45 -5.09 -6.67
CA GLU A 279 4.85 -5.35 -6.31
C GLU A 279 5.79 -5.06 -7.48
N PHE A 280 5.40 -5.47 -8.69
CA PHE A 280 6.13 -5.13 -9.91
C PHE A 280 6.19 -3.61 -10.13
N ILE A 281 5.09 -2.87 -9.91
CA ILE A 281 5.05 -1.41 -10.04
C ILE A 281 6.00 -0.75 -9.01
N LYS A 282 5.97 -1.16 -7.73
CA LYS A 282 6.91 -0.68 -6.71
C LYS A 282 8.36 -0.93 -7.11
N PHE A 283 8.63 -2.14 -7.60
CA PHE A 283 9.93 -2.54 -8.06
C PHE A 283 10.41 -1.68 -9.25
N ALA A 284 9.57 -1.47 -10.26
CA ALA A 284 9.88 -0.62 -11.41
C ALA A 284 10.13 0.85 -11.01
N LEU A 285 9.41 1.37 -10.02
CA LEU A 285 9.65 2.72 -9.48
C LEU A 285 11.01 2.83 -8.77
N SER A 286 11.40 1.82 -7.99
CA SER A 286 12.67 1.83 -7.23
C SER A 286 13.93 1.92 -8.10
N PHE A 287 13.86 1.38 -9.32
CA PHE A 287 14.95 1.45 -10.32
C PHE A 287 14.81 2.61 -11.31
N GLY A 288 13.77 3.45 -11.15
CA GLY A 288 13.45 4.52 -12.09
C GLY A 288 13.10 4.02 -13.50
N VAL A 289 12.73 2.74 -13.64
CA VAL A 289 12.24 2.13 -14.88
C VAL A 289 10.93 2.77 -15.29
N LEU A 290 10.05 3.02 -14.31
CA LEU A 290 8.83 3.78 -14.48
C LEU A 290 9.04 5.21 -13.96
N LYS A 291 8.79 6.22 -14.80
CA LYS A 291 8.91 7.65 -14.46
C LYS A 291 7.63 8.38 -14.83
N PHE A 292 7.36 9.49 -14.14
CA PHE A 292 6.21 10.37 -14.40
C PHE A 292 6.66 11.80 -14.73
N GLY A 293 5.98 12.44 -15.67
CA GLY A 293 6.36 13.74 -16.24
C GLY A 293 5.85 13.90 -17.66
N ASP A 294 6.19 15.02 -18.32
CA ASP A 294 5.74 15.29 -19.69
C ASP A 294 6.72 14.71 -20.73
N PHE A 295 6.48 13.49 -21.20
CA PHE A 295 7.34 12.79 -22.18
C PHE A 295 6.77 12.87 -23.60
N THR A 296 7.65 12.94 -24.60
CA THR A 296 7.28 12.75 -26.02
C THR A 296 7.75 11.36 -26.48
N LEU A 297 6.82 10.51 -26.91
CA LEU A 297 7.11 9.15 -27.40
C LEU A 297 7.65 9.17 -28.84
N LYS A 298 8.21 8.05 -29.30
CA LYS A 298 8.68 7.88 -30.70
C LYS A 298 7.58 8.14 -31.75
N SER A 299 6.31 8.00 -31.38
CA SER A 299 5.16 8.34 -32.22
C SER A 299 4.82 9.84 -32.24
N GLY A 300 5.58 10.70 -31.56
CA GLY A 300 5.31 12.14 -31.43
C GLY A 300 4.28 12.50 -30.35
N ARG A 301 3.54 11.52 -29.80
CA ARG A 301 2.53 11.74 -28.76
C ARG A 301 3.13 12.17 -27.43
N LYS A 302 2.40 12.99 -26.69
CA LYS A 302 2.69 13.31 -25.29
C LYS A 302 2.17 12.20 -24.37
N SER A 303 3.00 11.74 -23.45
CA SER A 303 2.65 10.74 -22.44
C SER A 303 3.07 11.22 -21.05
N PRO A 304 2.22 11.03 -20.02
CA PRO A 304 2.51 11.49 -18.67
C PRO A 304 3.41 10.52 -17.88
N TYR A 305 3.78 9.40 -18.49
CA TYR A 305 4.69 8.43 -17.91
C TYR A 305 5.61 7.85 -18.99
N PHE A 306 6.73 7.31 -18.57
CA PHE A 306 7.68 6.63 -19.44
C PHE A 306 8.19 5.37 -18.77
N PHE A 307 8.21 4.27 -19.52
CA PHE A 307 8.66 2.96 -19.05
C PHE A 307 9.90 2.52 -19.87
N ASN A 308 11.01 2.28 -19.18
CA ASN A 308 12.27 1.85 -19.80
C ASN A 308 12.87 0.65 -19.05
N ALA A 309 12.53 -0.57 -19.49
CA ALA A 309 13.06 -1.81 -18.91
C ALA A 309 14.59 -1.95 -19.00
N GLY A 310 15.26 -1.18 -19.88
CA GLY A 310 16.72 -1.18 -19.97
C GLY A 310 17.45 -0.69 -18.70
N LEU A 311 16.72 -0.11 -17.74
CA LEU A 311 17.27 0.26 -16.43
C LEU A 311 17.37 -0.92 -15.45
N PHE A 312 16.78 -2.08 -15.77
CA PHE A 312 17.02 -3.35 -15.05
C PHE A 312 18.39 -3.96 -15.43
N ARG A 313 19.45 -3.22 -15.17
CA ARG A 313 20.82 -3.47 -15.69
C ARG A 313 21.77 -4.15 -14.70
N THR A 314 21.27 -4.68 -13.58
CA THR A 314 22.07 -5.38 -12.56
C THR A 314 21.53 -6.79 -12.36
N GLY A 315 22.40 -7.74 -11.96
CA GLY A 315 22.00 -9.13 -11.76
C GLY A 315 20.84 -9.29 -10.77
N ARG A 316 20.85 -8.54 -9.66
CA ARG A 316 19.75 -8.54 -8.67
C ARG A 316 18.44 -8.03 -9.27
N ALA A 317 18.48 -6.93 -10.03
CA ALA A 317 17.30 -6.36 -10.64
C ALA A 317 16.72 -7.27 -11.74
N LEU A 318 17.58 -7.82 -12.59
CA LEU A 318 17.17 -8.73 -13.65
C LEU A 318 16.63 -10.05 -13.08
N GLY A 319 17.25 -10.60 -12.03
CA GLY A 319 16.75 -11.80 -11.35
C GLY A 319 15.37 -11.61 -10.73
N GLN A 320 15.13 -10.47 -10.06
CA GLN A 320 13.81 -10.16 -9.52
C GLN A 320 12.76 -9.95 -10.63
N LEU A 321 13.14 -9.32 -11.75
CA LEU A 321 12.27 -9.21 -12.92
C LEU A 321 11.88 -10.59 -13.46
N GLY A 322 12.85 -11.51 -13.55
CA GLY A 322 12.61 -12.90 -13.95
C GLY A 322 11.54 -13.60 -13.10
N LYS A 323 11.56 -13.38 -11.77
CA LYS A 323 10.55 -13.93 -10.84
C LYS A 323 9.14 -13.43 -11.12
N PHE A 324 8.97 -12.15 -11.45
CA PHE A 324 7.64 -11.61 -11.79
C PHE A 324 7.07 -12.24 -13.07
N TYR A 325 7.91 -12.49 -14.07
CA TYR A 325 7.49 -13.20 -15.28
C TYR A 325 7.20 -14.68 -15.00
N ALA A 326 8.05 -15.36 -14.22
CA ALA A 326 7.89 -16.77 -13.89
C ALA A 326 6.54 -17.08 -13.21
N GLN A 327 6.01 -16.15 -12.41
CA GLN A 327 4.72 -16.26 -11.74
C GLN A 327 3.50 -16.18 -12.68
N ALA A 328 3.65 -15.64 -13.90
CA ALA A 328 2.52 -15.25 -14.73
C ALA A 328 2.01 -16.35 -15.69
N ILE A 329 2.70 -17.50 -15.82
CA ILE A 329 2.64 -18.32 -17.05
C ILE A 329 3.10 -19.80 -16.89
N HIS A 330 2.59 -20.68 -17.76
CA HIS A 330 3.06 -22.07 -18.00
C HIS A 330 3.32 -22.31 -19.50
N PHE A 331 4.44 -22.96 -19.87
CA PHE A 331 4.90 -23.14 -21.26
C PHE A 331 6.02 -24.19 -21.36
N ASP A 332 6.36 -24.65 -22.58
CA ASP A 332 7.41 -25.66 -22.80
C ASP A 332 8.79 -25.03 -23.11
N VAL A 333 8.82 -23.93 -23.87
CA VAL A 333 10.05 -23.23 -24.28
C VAL A 333 9.81 -21.72 -24.29
N LEU A 334 10.78 -20.95 -23.81
CA LEU A 334 10.79 -19.49 -23.92
C LEU A 334 11.43 -19.01 -25.22
N PHE A 335 10.82 -18.03 -25.89
CA PHE A 335 11.45 -17.34 -27.00
C PHE A 335 11.63 -15.85 -26.70
N GLY A 336 12.88 -15.38 -26.67
CA GLY A 336 13.23 -13.99 -26.40
C GLY A 336 13.71 -13.26 -27.65
N PRO A 337 12.89 -12.39 -28.28
CA PRO A 337 13.31 -11.68 -29.49
C PRO A 337 14.53 -10.77 -29.27
N ALA A 338 15.46 -10.75 -30.23
CA ALA A 338 16.68 -9.95 -30.10
C ALA A 338 16.42 -8.43 -30.13
N TYR A 339 17.07 -7.63 -29.29
CA TYR A 339 18.11 -7.99 -28.29
C TYR A 339 17.60 -8.09 -26.85
N LYS A 340 16.57 -7.31 -26.51
CA LYS A 340 16.09 -7.18 -25.13
C LYS A 340 15.46 -8.46 -24.60
N GLY A 341 14.74 -9.18 -25.46
CA GLY A 341 14.08 -10.43 -25.10
C GLY A 341 15.06 -11.53 -24.70
N ILE A 342 16.31 -11.48 -25.18
CA ILE A 342 17.34 -12.49 -24.87
C ILE A 342 17.64 -12.50 -23.38
N THR A 343 18.01 -11.34 -22.82
CA THR A 343 18.35 -11.22 -21.40
C THR A 343 17.15 -11.53 -20.50
N LEU A 344 15.95 -11.23 -20.98
CA LEU A 344 14.73 -11.46 -20.25
C LEU A 344 14.38 -12.96 -20.23
N ALA A 345 14.36 -13.62 -21.39
CA ALA A 345 14.10 -15.07 -21.48
C ALA A 345 15.09 -15.88 -20.62
N ALA A 346 16.38 -15.53 -20.65
CA ALA A 346 17.38 -16.16 -19.80
C ALA A 346 17.09 -15.96 -18.29
N ALA A 347 16.70 -14.74 -17.89
CA ALA A 347 16.37 -14.45 -16.50
C ALA A 347 15.09 -15.16 -16.01
N VAL A 348 14.08 -15.28 -16.88
CA VAL A 348 12.86 -16.04 -16.58
C VAL A 348 13.17 -17.52 -16.44
N ALA A 349 14.01 -18.08 -17.31
CA ALA A 349 14.43 -19.48 -17.22
C ALA A 349 15.10 -19.80 -15.88
N ILE A 350 16.05 -18.96 -15.46
CA ILE A 350 16.73 -19.09 -14.15
C ILE A 350 15.72 -18.98 -13.01
N ALA A 351 14.87 -17.95 -13.02
CA ALA A 351 13.91 -17.73 -11.95
C ALA A 351 12.87 -18.85 -11.84
N TYR A 352 12.44 -19.42 -12.96
CA TYR A 352 11.47 -20.52 -12.98
C TYR A 352 12.06 -21.80 -12.37
N ALA A 353 13.33 -22.11 -12.69
CA ALA A 353 14.05 -23.22 -12.09
C ALA A 353 14.18 -23.04 -10.56
N ASP A 354 14.58 -21.86 -10.09
CA ASP A 354 14.72 -21.55 -8.66
C ASP A 354 13.38 -21.62 -7.91
N MET A 355 12.29 -21.15 -8.53
CA MET A 355 10.99 -21.02 -7.87
C MET A 355 10.18 -22.31 -7.88
N TYR A 356 10.28 -23.10 -8.95
CA TYR A 356 9.40 -24.25 -9.19
C TYR A 356 10.16 -25.58 -9.29
N GLY A 357 11.51 -25.56 -9.30
CA GLY A 357 12.32 -26.76 -9.49
C GLY A 357 12.19 -27.36 -10.89
N VAL A 358 11.81 -26.56 -11.89
CA VAL A 358 11.59 -26.98 -13.28
C VAL A 358 12.54 -26.25 -14.22
N ASP A 359 13.40 -27.00 -14.89
CA ASP A 359 14.31 -26.44 -15.90
C ASP A 359 13.60 -26.26 -17.24
N ILE A 360 13.26 -25.01 -17.54
CA ILE A 360 12.66 -24.60 -18.81
C ILE A 360 13.73 -24.09 -19.79
N PRO A 361 13.80 -24.64 -21.01
CA PRO A 361 14.74 -24.17 -22.02
C PRO A 361 14.30 -22.83 -22.65
N PHE A 362 15.24 -22.08 -23.22
CA PHE A 362 14.96 -20.85 -23.96
C PHE A 362 15.71 -20.77 -25.30
N ALA A 363 15.17 -19.99 -26.23
CA ALA A 363 15.72 -19.71 -27.55
C ALA A 363 15.53 -18.23 -27.93
N TYR A 364 16.26 -17.77 -28.95
CA TYR A 364 16.18 -16.40 -29.46
C TYR A 364 16.62 -16.32 -30.93
N ASN A 365 16.26 -15.22 -31.61
CA ASN A 365 16.73 -14.98 -32.98
C ASN A 365 18.02 -14.14 -33.05
N ARG A 366 18.75 -14.23 -34.16
CA ARG A 366 19.78 -13.27 -34.57
C ARG A 366 19.17 -12.24 -35.53
N LYS A 367 19.74 -11.02 -35.57
CA LYS A 367 19.38 -10.02 -36.58
C LYS A 367 20.08 -10.27 -37.92
N GLU A 368 21.23 -10.94 -37.88
CA GLU A 368 22.03 -11.31 -39.05
C GLU A 368 22.12 -12.85 -39.12
N ALA A 369 21.83 -13.44 -40.28
CA ALA A 369 22.00 -14.86 -40.50
C ALA A 369 23.50 -15.21 -40.55
N LYS A 370 23.88 -16.39 -40.07
CA LYS A 370 25.22 -16.94 -40.28
C LYS A 370 25.19 -18.02 -41.35
N ASP A 371 26.14 -17.97 -42.28
CA ASP A 371 26.26 -18.90 -43.40
C ASP A 371 27.09 -20.17 -43.08
N HIS A 372 27.67 -20.28 -41.87
CA HIS A 372 28.51 -21.44 -41.46
C HIS A 372 28.25 -21.89 -40.01
N GLY A 373 28.11 -23.22 -39.79
CA GLY A 373 27.78 -23.88 -38.51
C GLY A 373 26.39 -24.55 -38.52
N GLU A 374 25.72 -24.67 -37.36
CA GLU A 374 24.25 -24.88 -37.26
C GLU A 374 23.51 -23.67 -37.89
N GLY A 375 23.61 -23.51 -39.21
CA GLY A 375 23.16 -22.33 -39.94
C GLY A 375 21.71 -21.96 -39.63
N GLY A 376 21.39 -20.67 -39.68
CA GLY A 376 20.05 -20.18 -39.45
C GLY A 376 19.96 -18.92 -38.59
N VAL A 377 18.73 -18.55 -38.29
CA VAL A 377 18.37 -17.31 -37.58
C VAL A 377 18.11 -17.57 -36.09
N LEU A 378 17.99 -18.83 -35.66
CA LEU A 378 17.64 -19.23 -34.29
C LEU A 378 18.85 -19.71 -33.50
N VAL A 379 18.83 -19.48 -32.19
CA VAL A 379 19.86 -19.92 -31.23
C VAL A 379 19.18 -20.39 -29.95
N GLY A 380 19.70 -21.45 -29.34
CA GLY A 380 19.18 -22.01 -28.10
C GLY A 380 18.40 -23.30 -28.37
N ALA A 381 17.37 -23.55 -27.58
CA ALA A 381 16.66 -24.82 -27.62
C ALA A 381 15.87 -25.09 -28.90
N GLU A 382 15.71 -26.37 -29.25
CA GLU A 382 14.85 -26.79 -30.35
C GLU A 382 13.38 -26.47 -30.06
N MET A 383 12.70 -25.85 -31.03
CA MET A 383 11.31 -25.40 -30.87
C MET A 383 10.29 -26.25 -31.65
N THR A 384 10.76 -27.16 -32.52
CA THR A 384 9.90 -28.06 -33.32
C THR A 384 8.94 -28.85 -32.43
N GLY A 385 7.63 -28.73 -32.67
CA GLY A 385 6.59 -29.44 -31.93
C GLY A 385 6.39 -28.98 -30.48
N LYS A 386 7.00 -27.88 -30.04
CA LYS A 386 6.90 -27.36 -28.68
C LYS A 386 5.93 -26.19 -28.57
N LYS A 387 5.36 -25.98 -27.38
CA LYS A 387 4.62 -24.75 -27.05
C LYS A 387 5.56 -23.63 -26.66
N VAL A 388 5.72 -22.68 -27.56
CA VAL A 388 6.64 -21.55 -27.42
C VAL A 388 5.91 -20.34 -26.87
N LEU A 389 6.42 -19.79 -25.77
CA LEU A 389 5.97 -18.52 -25.23
C LEU A 389 6.96 -17.42 -25.59
N ILE A 390 6.48 -16.37 -26.25
CA ILE A 390 7.30 -15.20 -26.59
C ILE A 390 7.35 -14.25 -25.38
N ILE A 391 8.54 -13.79 -25.01
CA ILE A 391 8.76 -12.88 -23.88
C ILE A 391 9.29 -11.53 -24.37
N ASP A 392 8.66 -10.43 -23.95
CA ASP A 392 9.09 -9.06 -24.29
C ASP A 392 8.86 -8.06 -23.14
N ASP A 393 9.43 -6.86 -23.22
CA ASP A 393 9.27 -5.82 -22.18
C ASP A 393 7.91 -5.12 -22.28
N VAL A 394 7.65 -4.39 -23.36
CA VAL A 394 6.44 -3.62 -23.64
C VAL A 394 6.11 -3.63 -25.12
N ILE A 395 4.83 -3.85 -25.45
CA ILE A 395 4.38 -3.80 -26.84
C ILE A 395 4.08 -2.35 -27.21
N THR A 396 4.87 -1.80 -28.15
CA THR A 396 4.67 -0.45 -28.69
C THR A 396 3.92 -0.48 -30.01
N ALA A 397 4.57 -0.89 -31.10
CA ALA A 397 3.96 -1.09 -32.42
C ALA A 397 3.75 -2.57 -32.77
N GLY A 398 4.15 -3.50 -31.88
CA GLY A 398 4.08 -4.94 -32.10
C GLY A 398 5.12 -5.49 -33.07
N THR A 399 6.04 -4.67 -33.61
CA THR A 399 7.00 -5.07 -34.65
C THR A 399 7.87 -6.27 -34.24
N ALA A 400 8.46 -6.25 -33.04
CA ALA A 400 9.31 -7.33 -32.56
C ALA A 400 8.54 -8.65 -32.41
N ILE A 401 7.28 -8.59 -31.98
CA ILE A 401 6.40 -9.76 -31.88
C ILE A 401 6.06 -10.29 -33.27
N ARG A 402 5.67 -9.42 -34.22
CA ARG A 402 5.39 -9.84 -35.61
C ARG A 402 6.61 -10.50 -36.28
N GLU A 403 7.80 -9.94 -36.07
CA GLU A 403 9.05 -10.55 -36.53
C GLU A 403 9.29 -11.93 -35.91
N ALA A 404 9.09 -12.06 -34.58
CA ALA A 404 9.20 -13.32 -33.89
C ALA A 404 8.23 -14.38 -34.43
N PHE A 405 6.97 -14.00 -34.67
CA PHE A 405 5.97 -14.87 -35.31
C PHE A 405 6.43 -15.34 -36.68
N GLY A 406 6.86 -14.44 -37.57
CA GLY A 406 7.31 -14.82 -38.91
C GLY A 406 8.56 -15.71 -38.91
N ILE A 407 9.36 -15.70 -37.84
CA ILE A 407 10.47 -16.64 -37.63
C ILE A 407 9.95 -17.99 -37.13
N LEU A 408 9.07 -17.98 -36.12
CA LEU A 408 8.53 -19.18 -35.49
C LEU A 408 7.58 -19.96 -36.40
N GLU A 409 6.83 -19.31 -37.31
CA GLU A 409 6.01 -19.98 -38.32
C GLU A 409 6.82 -20.84 -39.28
N LYS A 410 8.11 -20.50 -39.49
CA LYS A 410 9.04 -21.31 -40.30
C LYS A 410 9.60 -22.51 -39.54
N THR A 411 9.33 -22.58 -38.24
CA THR A 411 9.60 -23.74 -37.39
C THR A 411 8.28 -24.45 -37.14
N ASN A 412 8.26 -25.77 -37.01
CA ASN A 412 7.03 -26.50 -36.65
C ASN A 412 6.62 -26.26 -35.18
N ALA A 413 6.87 -25.08 -34.63
CA ALA A 413 6.61 -24.69 -33.26
C ALA A 413 5.18 -24.15 -33.12
N GLN A 414 4.56 -24.39 -31.97
CA GLN A 414 3.25 -23.85 -31.65
C GLN A 414 3.41 -22.64 -30.74
N VAL A 415 3.16 -21.43 -31.23
CA VAL A 415 3.18 -20.23 -30.36
C VAL A 415 1.98 -20.28 -29.42
N SER A 416 2.23 -20.39 -28.12
CA SER A 416 1.19 -20.49 -27.09
C SER A 416 0.73 -19.14 -26.56
N GLY A 417 1.53 -18.09 -26.75
CA GLY A 417 1.19 -16.73 -26.35
C GLY A 417 2.38 -15.79 -26.32
N VAL A 418 2.11 -14.57 -25.84
CA VAL A 418 3.12 -13.55 -25.54
C VAL A 418 2.97 -13.12 -24.08
N CYS A 419 4.08 -12.98 -23.35
CA CYS A 419 4.10 -12.41 -22.00
C CYS A 419 4.94 -11.13 -21.96
N ILE A 420 4.39 -10.07 -21.37
CA ILE A 420 5.04 -8.76 -21.24
C ILE A 420 5.02 -8.20 -19.82
N SER A 421 5.86 -7.20 -19.55
CA SER A 421 5.96 -6.60 -18.21
C SER A 421 4.84 -5.61 -17.92
N LEU A 422 4.53 -4.73 -18.87
CA LEU A 422 3.52 -3.69 -18.70
C LEU A 422 2.64 -3.57 -19.95
N ASP A 423 1.35 -3.86 -19.80
CA ASP A 423 0.33 -3.47 -20.77
C ASP A 423 -0.05 -2.01 -20.55
N ARG A 424 0.25 -1.18 -21.55
CA ARG A 424 0.01 0.26 -21.51
C ARG A 424 -1.45 0.64 -21.80
N GLN A 425 -2.25 -0.27 -22.37
CA GLN A 425 -3.67 -0.06 -22.71
C GLN A 425 -3.96 1.21 -23.53
N GLU A 426 -2.99 1.66 -24.33
CA GLU A 426 -3.09 2.86 -25.17
C GLU A 426 -3.55 2.50 -26.58
N LYS A 427 -4.37 3.36 -27.21
CA LYS A 427 -4.68 3.27 -28.65
C LYS A 427 -3.42 3.37 -29.50
N VAL A 428 -3.38 2.71 -30.65
CA VAL A 428 -2.24 2.76 -31.59
C VAL A 428 -2.17 4.12 -32.30
N SER A 429 -3.30 4.69 -32.70
CA SER A 429 -3.38 6.04 -33.29
C SER A 429 -4.73 6.70 -32.97
N VAL A 430 -4.95 7.92 -33.48
CA VAL A 430 -6.25 8.60 -33.39
C VAL A 430 -7.30 7.91 -34.28
N GLU A 431 -6.85 7.30 -35.36
CA GLU A 431 -7.70 6.61 -36.36
C GLU A 431 -7.97 5.14 -35.98
N ASP A 432 -7.02 4.46 -35.34
CA ASP A 432 -7.17 3.08 -34.86
C ASP A 432 -7.36 3.05 -33.34
N THR A 433 -8.60 2.75 -32.93
CA THR A 433 -9.05 2.74 -31.55
C THR A 433 -8.64 1.49 -30.76
N ARG A 434 -7.95 0.53 -31.40
CA ARG A 434 -7.41 -0.68 -30.75
C ARG A 434 -6.05 -0.41 -30.11
N SER A 435 -5.65 -1.24 -29.15
CA SER A 435 -4.29 -1.23 -28.61
C SER A 435 -3.35 -2.06 -29.47
N ALA A 436 -2.04 -1.86 -29.30
CA ALA A 436 -1.05 -2.70 -29.97
C ALA A 436 -1.16 -4.18 -29.56
N ILE A 437 -1.68 -4.45 -28.36
CA ILE A 437 -1.97 -5.80 -27.89
C ILE A 437 -3.19 -6.38 -28.60
N ASP A 438 -4.27 -5.60 -28.76
CA ASP A 438 -5.47 -6.07 -29.47
C ASP A 438 -5.15 -6.39 -30.92
N GLN A 439 -4.32 -5.58 -31.58
CA GLN A 439 -3.85 -5.88 -32.93
C GLN A 439 -3.07 -7.20 -33.00
N VAL A 440 -2.21 -7.50 -32.02
CA VAL A 440 -1.45 -8.76 -31.97
C VAL A 440 -2.39 -9.96 -31.71
N LYS A 441 -3.33 -9.83 -30.76
CA LYS A 441 -4.33 -10.87 -30.47
C LYS A 441 -5.19 -11.19 -31.68
N GLU A 442 -5.68 -10.17 -32.39
CA GLU A 442 -6.51 -10.34 -33.58
C GLU A 442 -5.73 -10.91 -34.77
N SER A 443 -4.49 -10.46 -34.97
CA SER A 443 -3.68 -10.90 -36.12
C SER A 443 -3.24 -12.37 -36.01
N PHE A 444 -2.98 -12.85 -34.80
CA PHE A 444 -2.35 -14.17 -34.59
C PHE A 444 -3.21 -15.16 -33.78
N GLY A 445 -4.34 -14.74 -33.23
CA GLY A 445 -5.25 -15.63 -32.47
C GLY A 445 -4.67 -16.16 -31.15
N ILE A 446 -3.62 -15.53 -30.62
CA ILE A 446 -2.89 -15.97 -29.42
C ILE A 446 -3.13 -15.04 -28.21
N PRO A 447 -3.08 -15.57 -26.98
CA PRO A 447 -3.19 -14.75 -25.79
C PRO A 447 -1.94 -13.88 -25.59
N VAL A 448 -2.15 -12.66 -25.09
CA VAL A 448 -1.10 -11.79 -24.58
C VAL A 448 -1.39 -11.52 -23.11
N VAL A 449 -0.44 -11.89 -22.25
CA VAL A 449 -0.49 -11.76 -20.79
C VAL A 449 0.49 -10.67 -20.36
N SER A 450 0.12 -9.88 -19.35
CA SER A 450 1.01 -8.87 -18.76
C SER A 450 1.14 -9.04 -17.25
N ILE A 451 2.32 -8.72 -16.71
CA ILE A 451 2.55 -8.71 -15.25
C ILE A 451 1.74 -7.58 -14.60
N ALA A 452 1.77 -6.39 -15.21
CA ALA A 452 0.96 -5.26 -14.81
C ALA A 452 0.27 -4.62 -16.02
N THR A 453 -0.86 -3.96 -15.76
CA THR A 453 -1.59 -3.13 -16.73
C THR A 453 -1.57 -1.66 -16.30
N LEU A 454 -1.93 -0.74 -17.21
CA LEU A 454 -2.14 0.66 -16.86
C LEU A 454 -3.24 0.80 -15.79
N ASP A 455 -4.28 -0.03 -15.83
CA ASP A 455 -5.29 -0.09 -14.77
C ASP A 455 -4.69 -0.50 -13.41
N ASN A 456 -3.76 -1.47 -13.38
CA ASN A 456 -3.03 -1.79 -12.14
C ASN A 456 -2.15 -0.63 -11.67
N LEU A 457 -1.51 0.09 -12.60
CA LEU A 457 -0.72 1.27 -12.27
C LEU A 457 -1.58 2.39 -11.66
N VAL A 458 -2.74 2.68 -12.25
CA VAL A 458 -3.67 3.66 -11.72
C VAL A 458 -4.20 3.22 -10.36
N GLY A 459 -4.63 1.96 -10.22
CA GLY A 459 -5.10 1.41 -8.95
C GLY A 459 -4.01 1.42 -7.87
N PHE A 460 -2.76 1.11 -8.22
CA PHE A 460 -1.62 1.22 -7.32
C PHE A 460 -1.45 2.65 -6.80
N LEU A 461 -1.46 3.64 -7.70
CA LEU A 461 -1.32 5.03 -7.33
C LEU A 461 -2.49 5.54 -6.46
N GLU A 462 -3.71 5.06 -6.72
CA GLU A 462 -4.89 5.37 -5.91
C GLU A 462 -4.81 4.76 -4.49
N THR A 463 -4.21 3.57 -4.34
CA THR A 463 -4.03 2.92 -3.01
C THR A 463 -2.88 3.50 -2.19
N VAL A 464 -1.89 4.14 -2.82
CA VAL A 464 -0.84 4.87 -2.11
C VAL A 464 -1.37 6.20 -1.55
N ASP A 465 -2.41 6.80 -2.15
CA ASP A 465 -3.09 8.03 -1.68
C ASP A 465 -3.82 7.84 -0.33
N SER A 466 -4.13 6.59 0.07
CA SER A 466 -4.85 6.29 1.32
C SER A 466 -3.98 5.83 2.49
N ALA A 467 -2.68 5.56 2.28
CA ALA A 467 -1.78 4.99 3.28
C ALA A 467 -0.71 5.97 3.82
N THR A 468 -0.64 7.22 3.34
CA THR A 468 0.37 8.20 3.78
C THR A 468 -0.19 9.61 3.97
N ASP A 469 -0.52 9.96 5.21
CA ASP A 469 -0.63 11.35 5.68
C ASP A 469 0.76 11.88 6.05
N ALA A 470 1.55 12.35 5.06
CA ALA A 470 2.71 13.24 5.29
C ALA A 470 3.39 13.70 3.97
N ASN A 471 2.71 14.54 3.17
CA ASN A 471 3.26 15.63 2.32
C ASN A 471 2.32 15.97 1.15
N ALA A 472 1.73 17.18 1.16
CA ALA A 472 0.78 17.64 0.14
C ALA A 472 1.35 17.67 -1.30
N ALA A 473 2.67 17.81 -1.44
CA ALA A 473 3.36 17.77 -2.74
C ALA A 473 3.41 16.37 -3.36
N SER A 474 3.53 15.32 -2.53
CA SER A 474 3.54 13.92 -2.98
C SER A 474 2.14 13.44 -3.37
N ALA A 475 1.12 13.84 -2.61
CA ALA A 475 -0.29 13.59 -2.93
C ALA A 475 -0.75 14.34 -4.19
N MET A 476 -0.30 15.59 -4.40
CA MET A 476 -0.56 16.33 -5.65
C MET A 476 0.14 15.71 -6.87
N PHE A 477 1.38 15.25 -6.71
CA PHE A 477 2.11 14.55 -7.77
C PHE A 477 1.38 13.25 -8.13
N GLN A 478 0.97 12.45 -7.13
CA GLN A 478 0.24 11.19 -7.33
C GLN A 478 -1.15 11.40 -7.96
N ARG A 479 -1.94 12.41 -7.55
CA ARG A 479 -3.21 12.76 -8.21
C ARG A 479 -3.03 13.27 -9.64
N ARG A 480 -1.94 13.98 -9.92
CA ARG A 480 -1.60 14.41 -11.29
C ARG A 480 -1.24 13.22 -12.16
N VAL A 481 -0.50 12.23 -11.64
CA VAL A 481 -0.22 10.99 -12.35
C VAL A 481 -1.49 10.18 -12.61
N ILE A 482 -2.38 10.05 -11.62
CA ILE A 482 -3.67 9.36 -11.76
C ILE A 482 -4.54 10.08 -12.82
N ALA A 483 -4.68 11.40 -12.74
CA ALA A 483 -5.45 12.19 -13.70
C ALA A 483 -4.86 12.12 -15.12
N SER A 484 -3.54 12.16 -15.26
CA SER A 484 -2.90 12.05 -16.57
C SER A 484 -2.92 10.62 -17.14
N ALA A 485 -2.76 9.59 -16.31
CA ALA A 485 -2.97 8.19 -16.71
C ALA A 485 -4.43 7.93 -17.10
N ASN A 486 -5.39 8.63 -16.49
CA ASN A 486 -6.81 8.62 -16.85
C ASN A 486 -7.13 9.48 -18.09
N ALA A 487 -6.27 10.45 -18.44
CA ALA A 487 -6.39 11.28 -19.65
C ALA A 487 -5.82 10.62 -20.92
N VAL A 488 -5.15 9.46 -20.78
CA VAL A 488 -4.76 8.63 -21.92
C VAL A 488 -6.02 8.14 -22.61
N GLU A 489 -6.13 8.32 -23.94
CA GLU A 489 -7.19 7.69 -24.70
C GLU A 489 -7.02 6.16 -24.65
N ARG A 490 -7.80 5.52 -23.78
CA ARG A 490 -7.80 4.06 -23.58
C ARG A 490 -8.69 3.37 -24.61
N VAL A 491 -8.38 2.10 -24.85
CA VAL A 491 -9.34 1.17 -25.47
C VAL A 491 -10.43 0.88 -24.43
N ALA A 492 -11.72 0.96 -24.81
CA ALA A 492 -12.81 0.59 -23.91
C ALA A 492 -12.67 -0.90 -23.56
N SER A 493 -12.22 -1.23 -22.35
CA SER A 493 -12.00 -2.62 -21.97
C SER A 493 -13.34 -3.32 -21.68
N ASN A 494 -13.50 -4.53 -22.23
CA ASN A 494 -14.69 -5.40 -22.10
C ASN A 494 -15.05 -5.80 -20.64
N ARG A 495 -14.37 -5.27 -19.62
CA ARG A 495 -14.66 -5.50 -18.19
C ARG A 495 -15.79 -4.63 -17.64
N GLN A 496 -16.13 -3.51 -18.28
CA GLN A 496 -17.16 -2.59 -17.77
C GLN A 496 -18.61 -3.07 -17.94
N ILE A 497 -18.85 -4.18 -18.65
CA ILE A 497 -20.22 -4.67 -18.96
C ILE A 497 -20.79 -5.60 -17.87
N ARG A 498 -19.98 -6.22 -16.99
CA ARG A 498 -20.49 -7.22 -16.02
C ARG A 498 -20.89 -6.70 -14.64
N ARG A 499 -20.77 -5.39 -14.36
CA ARG A 499 -21.24 -4.79 -13.09
C ARG A 499 -22.60 -4.11 -13.17
N LYS A 500 -23.21 -4.04 -14.35
CA LYS A 500 -24.57 -3.50 -14.54
C LYS A 500 -25.58 -4.59 -14.84
N THR A 501 -25.71 -5.57 -13.95
CA THR A 501 -26.87 -6.47 -13.95
C THR A 501 -27.03 -7.14 -12.59
N ARG A 502 -27.65 -6.43 -11.64
CA ARG A 502 -28.70 -6.98 -10.78
C ARG A 502 -29.46 -5.88 -10.04
N HIS A 503 -30.76 -5.94 -10.28
CA HIS A 503 -31.90 -5.24 -9.72
C HIS A 503 -32.31 -3.82 -10.18
N PRO A 504 -33.63 -3.64 -10.37
CA PRO A 504 -34.19 -2.93 -11.51
C PRO A 504 -35.04 -1.74 -11.07
N ALA A 505 -35.41 -0.91 -12.04
CA ALA A 505 -36.59 -0.04 -12.02
C ALA A 505 -36.81 0.81 -10.75
N ASN A 506 -36.06 1.89 -10.64
CA ASN A 506 -36.62 3.23 -10.48
C ASN A 506 -35.48 4.24 -10.64
N LEU A 507 -35.43 4.87 -11.81
CA LEU A 507 -34.88 6.21 -12.11
C LEU A 507 -34.71 6.35 -13.63
N ARG A 508 -35.84 6.35 -14.34
CA ARG A 508 -35.98 7.11 -15.59
C ARG A 508 -36.96 8.24 -15.31
N ALA A 509 -36.43 9.38 -14.88
CA ALA A 509 -36.99 10.72 -15.09
C ALA A 509 -36.03 11.75 -14.49
N LEU A 510 -35.04 12.16 -15.27
CA LEU A 510 -34.54 13.53 -15.28
C LEU A 510 -33.87 13.72 -16.64
N GLN A 511 -34.72 14.10 -17.58
CA GLN A 511 -34.34 14.67 -18.86
C GLN A 511 -33.35 15.82 -18.60
N ARG A 512 -32.31 15.92 -19.43
CA ARG A 512 -31.56 17.16 -19.61
C ARG A 512 -32.56 18.25 -19.96
N GLN A 513 -32.74 19.24 -19.08
CA GLN A 513 -33.27 20.53 -19.51
C GLN A 513 -32.11 21.35 -20.11
N PRO A 514 -32.31 22.03 -21.24
CA PRO A 514 -31.37 23.04 -21.71
C PRO A 514 -31.31 24.16 -20.68
N GLN A 515 -30.10 24.62 -20.31
CA GLN A 515 -29.98 25.87 -19.55
C GLN A 515 -30.42 27.03 -20.45
N GLU A 516 -31.38 27.84 -19.98
CA GLU A 516 -31.76 29.09 -20.63
C GLU A 516 -30.56 30.06 -20.66
N GLU A 517 -30.26 30.62 -21.83
CA GLU A 517 -29.31 31.72 -21.97
C GLU A 517 -29.89 32.98 -21.31
N VAL A 518 -29.38 33.32 -20.13
CA VAL A 518 -29.71 34.60 -19.46
C VAL A 518 -29.06 35.73 -20.26
N ALA A 519 -29.86 36.59 -20.88
CA ALA A 519 -29.38 37.77 -21.59
C ALA A 519 -28.69 38.73 -20.62
N VAL A 520 -27.37 38.86 -20.71
CA VAL A 520 -26.56 39.75 -19.86
C VAL A 520 -26.65 41.17 -20.40
N PRO A 521 -27.11 42.17 -19.62
CA PRO A 521 -27.17 43.56 -20.05
C PRO A 521 -25.77 44.12 -20.34
N PRO A 522 -25.64 45.11 -21.27
CA PRO A 522 -24.34 45.66 -21.63
C PRO A 522 -23.65 46.35 -20.45
N LEU A 523 -22.32 46.44 -20.53
CA LEU A 523 -21.49 47.18 -19.58
C LEU A 523 -21.83 48.66 -19.66
N LYS A 524 -22.00 49.30 -18.50
CA LYS A 524 -22.20 50.75 -18.42
C LYS A 524 -20.89 51.50 -18.67
N TYR A 525 -19.77 50.89 -18.30
CA TYR A 525 -18.43 51.42 -18.54
C TYR A 525 -17.69 50.50 -19.51
N GLU A 526 -17.68 50.88 -20.79
CA GLU A 526 -17.04 50.09 -21.82
C GLU A 526 -15.51 50.29 -21.80
N PRO A 527 -14.72 49.20 -21.81
CA PRO A 527 -13.27 49.28 -21.83
C PRO A 527 -12.79 49.80 -23.20
N THR A 528 -12.23 51.00 -23.24
CA THR A 528 -11.74 51.64 -24.48
C THR A 528 -10.23 51.59 -24.63
N TYR A 529 -9.49 51.32 -23.55
CA TYR A 529 -8.04 51.21 -23.58
C TYR A 529 -7.59 49.79 -23.96
N VAL A 530 -6.69 49.68 -24.94
CA VAL A 530 -6.07 48.41 -25.34
C VAL A 530 -4.56 48.55 -25.18
N PRO A 531 -3.93 47.83 -24.23
CA PRO A 531 -2.49 47.95 -24.03
C PRO A 531 -1.72 47.28 -25.16
N GLU A 532 -0.84 48.02 -25.82
CA GLU A 532 0.07 47.48 -26.83
C GLU A 532 1.22 46.71 -26.19
N LYS A 533 1.64 45.61 -26.84
CA LYS A 533 2.85 44.86 -26.44
C LYS A 533 4.07 45.65 -26.89
N VAL A 534 4.79 46.24 -25.94
CA VAL A 534 6.11 46.83 -26.20
C VAL A 534 7.18 45.81 -25.81
N SER A 535 8.25 45.74 -26.60
CA SER A 535 9.19 44.60 -26.67
C SER A 535 9.77 44.09 -25.34
N PHE A 536 10.03 42.77 -25.31
CA PHE A 536 10.81 42.02 -24.32
C PHE A 536 10.54 42.40 -22.85
N ASN A 537 9.34 42.01 -22.38
CA ASN A 537 8.91 41.88 -20.98
C ASN A 537 8.01 42.98 -20.37
N GLY A 538 7.45 43.92 -21.15
CA GLY A 538 6.52 44.93 -20.60
C GLY A 538 5.26 45.17 -21.45
N TRP A 539 4.07 45.12 -20.84
CA TRP A 539 2.88 45.75 -21.42
C TRP A 539 3.05 47.27 -21.34
N SER A 540 2.51 48.03 -22.30
CA SER A 540 2.50 49.50 -22.25
C SER A 540 2.00 49.98 -20.87
N PRO A 541 2.63 50.99 -20.25
CA PRO A 541 2.21 51.47 -18.94
C PRO A 541 0.72 51.85 -18.96
N ALA A 542 0.01 51.46 -17.89
CA ALA A 542 -1.40 51.81 -17.72
C ALA A 542 -1.57 53.34 -17.84
N PRO A 543 -2.69 53.83 -18.40
CA PRO A 543 -2.93 55.26 -18.52
C PRO A 543 -2.84 55.95 -17.15
N GLU A 544 -2.44 57.23 -17.14
CA GLU A 544 -2.17 57.98 -15.90
C GLU A 544 -3.38 58.06 -14.95
N ALA A 545 -4.60 57.90 -15.48
CA ALA A 545 -5.82 57.75 -14.68
C ALA A 545 -6.83 56.81 -15.38
N PRO A 546 -7.70 56.12 -14.60
CA PRO A 546 -8.84 55.36 -15.14
C PRO A 546 -9.82 56.26 -15.91
N LEU A 547 -10.77 55.65 -16.63
CA LEU A 547 -11.79 56.37 -17.38
C LEU A 547 -12.49 57.45 -16.54
N PRO A 548 -12.63 58.69 -17.07
CA PRO A 548 -13.30 59.78 -16.36
C PRO A 548 -14.74 59.40 -15.98
N GLY A 549 -15.13 59.73 -14.75
CA GLY A 549 -16.51 59.50 -14.26
C GLY A 549 -16.78 58.10 -13.69
N LEU A 550 -15.77 57.26 -13.51
CA LEU A 550 -15.91 56.00 -12.77
C LEU A 550 -16.19 56.26 -11.28
N PRO A 551 -17.27 55.71 -10.69
CA PRO A 551 -17.60 55.91 -9.28
C PRO A 551 -16.77 55.01 -8.34
N PHE A 552 -15.93 54.13 -8.89
CA PHE A 552 -15.04 53.24 -8.15
C PHE A 552 -13.60 53.33 -8.67
N HIS A 553 -12.66 52.92 -7.82
CA HIS A 553 -11.24 52.91 -8.12
C HIS A 553 -10.57 51.63 -7.63
N VAL A 554 -9.78 50.95 -8.46
CA VAL A 554 -9.01 49.75 -8.10
C VAL A 554 -7.52 50.08 -8.00
N LYS A 555 -6.93 49.86 -6.82
CA LYS A 555 -5.51 50.13 -6.58
C LYS A 555 -4.65 48.89 -6.89
N ARG A 556 -3.71 49.03 -7.82
CA ARG A 556 -2.68 48.02 -8.15
C ARG A 556 -1.81 47.64 -6.93
N THR A 557 -1.19 46.47 -6.99
CA THR A 557 -0.30 45.98 -5.93
C THR A 557 1.05 46.72 -5.93
N ALA A 558 1.58 47.02 -4.74
CA ALA A 558 2.87 47.71 -4.57
C ALA A 558 4.06 46.89 -5.11
N VAL A 559 3.95 45.56 -5.06
CA VAL A 559 4.90 44.62 -5.67
C VAL A 559 4.35 44.28 -7.06
N GLY A 560 5.05 44.72 -8.12
CA GLY A 560 4.80 44.31 -9.50
C GLY A 560 3.72 45.04 -10.29
N LEU A 561 3.11 46.11 -9.77
CA LEU A 561 2.05 46.91 -10.44
C LEU A 561 0.89 46.05 -11.00
N GLN A 562 0.60 44.89 -10.42
CA GLN A 562 -0.45 43.99 -10.93
C GLN A 562 -1.83 44.38 -10.42
N LEU A 563 -2.87 44.09 -11.22
CA LEU A 563 -4.26 44.22 -10.78
C LEU A 563 -4.57 43.21 -9.67
N PRO A 564 -5.26 43.62 -8.59
CA PRO A 564 -5.53 42.80 -7.41
C PRO A 564 -6.66 41.78 -7.61
N VAL A 565 -6.59 41.02 -8.71
CA VAL A 565 -7.53 39.95 -9.09
C VAL A 565 -6.84 38.60 -8.91
N TYR A 566 -7.38 37.71 -8.08
CA TYR A 566 -6.76 36.46 -7.67
C TYR A 566 -7.67 35.27 -7.95
N ARG A 567 -7.06 34.12 -8.24
CA ARG A 567 -7.76 32.83 -8.30
C ARG A 567 -7.56 32.12 -6.98
N ASP A 568 -8.65 31.94 -6.26
CA ASP A 568 -8.69 31.15 -5.03
C ASP A 568 -9.27 29.78 -5.33
N TYR A 569 -8.42 28.77 -5.29
CA TYR A 569 -8.78 27.41 -5.64
C TYR A 569 -9.15 26.65 -4.37
N ARG A 570 -10.45 26.46 -4.15
CA ARG A 570 -10.98 25.73 -2.99
C ARG A 570 -11.33 24.31 -3.36
N ASN A 571 -11.47 23.45 -2.34
CA ASN A 571 -11.86 22.04 -2.49
C ASN A 571 -10.98 21.29 -3.51
N GLY A 572 -9.65 21.43 -3.39
CA GLY A 572 -8.72 20.77 -4.31
C GLY A 572 -8.79 21.30 -5.75
N ARG A 573 -9.04 22.61 -5.93
CA ARG A 573 -9.15 23.30 -7.23
C ARG A 573 -10.36 22.92 -8.10
N THR A 574 -11.30 22.15 -7.57
CA THR A 574 -12.58 21.83 -8.22
C THR A 574 -13.57 22.99 -8.17
N ARG A 575 -13.41 23.90 -7.20
CA ARG A 575 -14.14 25.17 -7.16
C ARG A 575 -13.14 26.31 -7.27
N VAL A 576 -13.20 27.03 -8.37
CA VAL A 576 -12.45 28.28 -8.55
C VAL A 576 -13.32 29.43 -8.07
N LEU A 577 -12.78 30.29 -7.24
CA LEU A 577 -13.33 31.60 -6.93
C LEU A 577 -12.39 32.64 -7.52
N THR A 578 -12.93 33.57 -8.31
CA THR A 578 -12.18 34.77 -8.70
C THR A 578 -12.45 35.86 -7.69
N ILE A 579 -11.39 36.42 -7.11
CA ILE A 579 -11.45 37.40 -6.02
C ILE A 579 -10.84 38.72 -6.47
N LEU A 580 -11.59 39.82 -6.38
CA LEU A 580 -11.09 41.20 -6.54
C LEU A 580 -10.91 41.86 -5.17
N ARG A 581 -9.75 42.47 -4.92
CA ARG A 581 -9.44 43.22 -3.68
C ARG A 581 -8.99 44.65 -3.98
N ARG A 582 -8.77 45.45 -2.95
CA ARG A 582 -8.15 46.79 -3.03
C ARG A 582 -8.89 47.78 -3.94
N TYR A 583 -10.21 47.77 -3.90
CA TYR A 583 -11.05 48.80 -4.52
C TYR A 583 -11.53 49.83 -3.47
N LYS A 584 -11.95 51.00 -3.95
CA LYS A 584 -12.57 52.10 -3.20
C LYS A 584 -13.68 52.74 -4.05
N GLY A 585 -14.58 53.50 -3.44
CA GLY A 585 -15.70 54.14 -4.13
C GLY A 585 -16.97 53.29 -4.07
N ASP A 586 -17.84 53.40 -5.07
CA ASP A 586 -19.13 52.71 -5.12
C ASP A 586 -18.96 51.19 -5.35
N GLU A 587 -19.07 50.42 -4.25
CA GLU A 587 -18.94 48.96 -4.26
C GLU A 587 -20.10 48.26 -4.98
N GLN A 588 -21.29 48.85 -4.92
CA GLN A 588 -22.49 48.27 -5.54
C GLN A 588 -22.38 48.37 -7.06
N GLU A 589 -22.01 49.53 -7.59
CA GLU A 589 -21.79 49.72 -9.02
C GLU A 589 -20.66 48.82 -9.55
N LEU A 590 -19.54 48.71 -8.80
CA LEU A 590 -18.43 47.81 -9.17
C LEU A 590 -18.86 46.33 -9.19
N ARG A 591 -19.67 45.91 -8.21
CA ARG A 591 -20.21 44.54 -8.14
C ARG A 591 -21.09 44.23 -9.34
N ASP A 592 -21.98 45.14 -9.71
CA ASP A 592 -22.95 44.94 -10.78
C ASP A 592 -22.27 44.86 -12.15
N GLU A 593 -21.30 45.73 -12.41
CA GLU A 593 -20.49 45.66 -13.63
C GLU A 593 -19.59 44.41 -13.66
N MET A 594 -18.98 44.02 -12.54
CA MET A 594 -18.19 42.77 -12.45
C MET A 594 -19.05 41.53 -12.73
N SER A 595 -20.32 41.51 -12.30
CA SER A 595 -21.27 40.44 -12.62
C SER A 595 -21.49 40.31 -14.12
N LYS A 596 -21.70 41.43 -14.82
CA LYS A 596 -21.87 41.46 -16.29
C LYS A 596 -20.63 40.93 -17.02
N VAL A 597 -19.42 41.34 -16.60
CA VAL A 597 -18.15 40.80 -17.13
C VAL A 597 -18.06 39.28 -16.94
N CYS A 598 -18.59 38.77 -15.83
CA CYS A 598 -18.60 37.35 -15.50
C CYS A 598 -19.80 36.59 -16.09
N GLN A 599 -20.40 37.10 -17.18
CA GLN A 599 -21.56 36.51 -17.86
C GLN A 599 -22.81 36.41 -16.97
N GLY A 600 -23.05 37.45 -16.16
CA GLY A 600 -24.21 37.53 -15.27
C GLY A 600 -24.11 36.67 -14.01
N LYS A 601 -22.93 36.11 -13.70
CA LYS A 601 -22.74 35.33 -12.47
C LYS A 601 -22.76 36.20 -11.22
N GLU A 602 -23.43 35.70 -10.20
CA GLU A 602 -23.52 36.37 -8.90
C GLU A 602 -22.13 36.64 -8.31
N VAL A 603 -21.87 37.94 -8.06
CA VAL A 603 -20.70 38.43 -7.33
C VAL A 603 -21.07 38.62 -5.87
N ILE A 604 -20.38 37.93 -4.98
CA ILE A 604 -20.62 37.96 -3.54
C ILE A 604 -19.69 38.99 -2.89
N VAL A 605 -20.27 39.93 -2.16
CA VAL A 605 -19.53 40.92 -1.37
C VAL A 605 -19.07 40.28 -0.05
N ARG A 606 -17.77 40.44 0.27
CA ARG A 606 -17.16 40.06 1.54
C ARG A 606 -16.35 41.24 2.07
N PRO A 607 -16.06 41.31 3.39
CA PRO A 607 -15.25 42.40 3.94
C PRO A 607 -13.93 42.60 3.18
N GLY A 608 -13.82 43.73 2.47
CA GLY A 608 -12.64 44.14 1.70
C GLY A 608 -12.39 43.37 0.39
N ARG A 609 -13.34 42.57 -0.12
CA ARG A 609 -13.21 41.83 -1.38
C ARG A 609 -14.53 41.42 -2.03
N LEU A 610 -14.52 41.32 -3.35
CA LEU A 610 -15.60 40.73 -4.15
C LEU A 610 -15.19 39.33 -4.61
N GLU A 611 -16.09 38.35 -4.53
CA GLU A 611 -15.85 36.95 -4.92
C GLU A 611 -16.89 36.47 -5.95
N VAL A 612 -16.46 35.83 -7.04
CA VAL A 612 -17.37 35.20 -8.03
C VAL A 612 -16.96 33.75 -8.29
N VAL A 613 -17.94 32.85 -8.41
CA VAL A 613 -17.69 31.43 -8.66
C VAL A 613 -17.33 31.18 -10.13
N GLY A 614 -16.16 30.59 -10.36
CA GLY A 614 -15.58 30.35 -11.68
C GLY A 614 -14.21 31.00 -11.85
N ASP A 615 -13.48 30.59 -12.89
CA ASP A 615 -12.24 31.27 -13.30
C ASP A 615 -12.57 32.38 -14.30
N HIS A 616 -12.73 33.59 -13.79
CA HIS A 616 -13.01 34.82 -14.54
C HIS A 616 -11.87 35.83 -14.38
N ALA A 617 -10.73 35.39 -13.84
CA ALA A 617 -9.63 36.30 -13.50
C ALA A 617 -9.02 36.96 -14.72
N THR A 618 -9.04 36.28 -15.87
CA THR A 618 -8.57 36.85 -17.14
C THR A 618 -9.52 37.95 -17.63
N ASP A 619 -10.83 37.70 -17.58
CA ASP A 619 -11.84 38.60 -18.13
C ASP A 619 -11.98 39.86 -17.27
N ILE A 620 -12.00 39.72 -15.94
CA ILE A 620 -12.00 40.85 -15.01
C ILE A 620 -10.72 41.68 -15.16
N ARG A 621 -9.54 41.06 -15.33
CA ARG A 621 -8.30 41.82 -15.55
C ARG A 621 -8.33 42.56 -16.88
N LYS A 622 -8.82 41.95 -17.96
CA LYS A 622 -8.96 42.60 -19.26
C LYS A 622 -9.89 43.80 -19.17
N TRP A 623 -11.05 43.64 -18.54
CA TRP A 623 -12.01 44.73 -18.35
C TRP A 623 -11.41 45.88 -17.54
N LEU A 624 -10.85 45.61 -16.35
CA LEU A 624 -10.23 46.65 -15.52
C LEU A 624 -9.06 47.33 -16.23
N THR A 625 -8.24 46.59 -16.97
CA THR A 625 -7.15 47.16 -17.77
C THR A 625 -7.71 48.10 -18.83
N GLY A 626 -8.80 47.72 -19.51
CA GLY A 626 -9.41 48.56 -20.53
C GLY A 626 -10.20 49.76 -20.01
N LEU A 627 -10.54 49.78 -18.72
CA LEU A 627 -10.98 50.97 -18.00
C LEU A 627 -9.83 51.89 -17.57
N GLY A 628 -8.58 51.47 -17.80
CA GLY A 628 -7.39 52.23 -17.44
C GLY A 628 -6.85 52.00 -16.02
N PHE A 629 -7.31 50.96 -15.32
CA PHE A 629 -6.78 50.59 -14.00
C PHE A 629 -5.47 49.84 -14.06
#